data_AF-A0A7S0FXS4-F1
#
_entry.id   AF-A0A7S0FXS4-F1
#
_cell.length_a   1.000
_cell.length_b   1.000
_cell.length_c   1.000
_cell.angle_alpha   90.00
_cell.angle_beta   90.00
_cell.angle_gamma   90.00
#
_symmetry.space_group_name_H-M   'P 1'
#
loop_
_entity.id
_entity.type
_entity.pdbx_description
1 polymer ?
#
loop_
_entity_poly.entity_id
_entity_poly.type
_entity_poly.pdbx_seq_one_letter_code
_entity_poly.pdbx_strand_id
1 'polypeptide(L)'
;YINDKPRLFNYKSRIYFVSVPDGQIIHQNQLDFVILQLMSNEKYGDVTAVGYRQGVQQIVRLARVYRSVLEDRKRVEWIYRVGEPDQSIVSKEQFGDLWIHPGLACSDHLFNKSFLFYRNYSNDYLQNRTPSQYSMKLMEVGIRGDLAPVDWCNQEYGCNGTINYRIPFAGLFNKEPRIPLSLAAPTLISARFGMEAVTIMAIFDRSTLRGALPVDTNNDIVPDLIDYGSQLSGLWDCGEIFDEATVALLGKPPPDGETTCQWTADDAIQINLPRQFDIEVGDSIFLNPDRIYTIPRPQENEYSMAASGGIQVSLPFPL
;
A
#
# COMPACT_ATOMS: atom_id res chain seq x y z
N TYR A 1 -1.03 -44.21 27.86
CA TYR A 1 -0.50 -42.86 28.14
C TYR A 1 0.99 -42.85 27.86
N ILE A 2 1.37 -42.63 26.59
CA ILE A 2 2.77 -42.45 26.19
C ILE A 2 3.06 -40.95 26.22
N ASN A 3 4.09 -40.57 26.97
CA ASN A 3 4.62 -39.22 27.13
C ASN A 3 5.25 -38.69 25.84
N ASP A 4 4.48 -38.56 24.76
CA ASP A 4 4.88 -37.82 23.56
C ASP A 4 4.46 -36.35 23.71
N LYS A 5 5.12 -35.62 24.62
CA LYS A 5 5.17 -34.16 24.48
C LYS A 5 5.92 -33.87 23.17
N PRO A 6 5.31 -33.19 22.19
CA PRO A 6 5.87 -33.09 20.85
C PRO A 6 7.24 -32.39 20.88
N ARG A 7 8.22 -33.02 20.24
CA ARG A 7 9.64 -32.66 20.11
C ARG A 7 9.90 -31.38 19.30
N LEU A 8 9.01 -30.40 19.32
CA LEU A 8 9.17 -29.11 18.63
C LEU A 8 10.06 -28.13 19.40
N PHE A 9 10.28 -28.36 20.71
CA PHE A 9 11.11 -27.49 21.55
C PHE A 9 12.59 -27.41 21.11
N ASN A 10 13.06 -28.30 20.23
CA ASN A 10 14.49 -28.41 19.87
C ASN A 10 14.84 -27.99 18.43
N TYR A 11 13.87 -27.62 17.60
CA TYR A 11 14.15 -27.14 16.23
C TYR A 11 14.15 -25.62 16.20
N LYS A 12 15.25 -25.03 15.76
CA LYS A 12 15.42 -23.58 15.60
C LYS A 12 15.57 -23.29 14.11
N SER A 13 14.74 -22.41 13.58
CA SER A 13 14.90 -21.95 12.18
C SER A 13 16.03 -20.94 12.08
N ARG A 14 16.65 -20.87 10.90
CA ARG A 14 17.65 -19.86 10.55
C ARG A 14 17.14 -19.11 9.33
N ILE A 15 17.20 -17.78 9.38
CA ILE A 15 16.83 -16.91 8.26
C ILE A 15 18.10 -16.43 7.58
N TYR A 16 18.04 -16.40 6.25
CA TYR A 16 19.06 -15.84 5.38
C TYR A 16 18.44 -14.75 4.52
N PHE A 17 19.09 -13.60 4.46
CA PHE A 17 18.77 -12.53 3.50
C PHE A 17 19.84 -12.56 2.41
N VAL A 18 19.43 -12.79 1.17
CA VAL A 18 20.34 -12.98 0.04
C VAL A 18 20.11 -11.88 -0.99
N SER A 19 21.18 -11.21 -1.41
CA SER A 19 21.17 -10.27 -2.54
C SER A 19 21.01 -11.02 -3.85
N VAL A 20 20.23 -10.47 -4.77
CA VAL A 20 20.07 -10.98 -6.15
C VAL A 20 20.38 -9.81 -7.09
N PRO A 21 21.22 -10.00 -8.13
CA PRO A 21 21.73 -11.27 -8.65
C PRO A 21 22.95 -11.86 -7.94
N ASP A 22 23.61 -11.10 -7.07
CA ASP A 22 24.96 -11.41 -6.58
C ASP A 22 25.07 -12.69 -5.71
N GLY A 23 23.94 -13.23 -5.24
CA GLY A 23 23.88 -14.43 -4.40
C GLY A 23 24.48 -14.26 -3.01
N GLN A 24 24.90 -13.04 -2.64
CA GLN A 24 25.57 -12.76 -1.39
C GLN A 24 24.59 -12.77 -0.22
N ILE A 25 24.92 -13.50 0.85
CA ILE A 25 24.18 -13.42 2.12
C ILE A 25 24.50 -12.07 2.78
N ILE A 26 23.50 -11.18 2.83
CA ILE A 26 23.61 -9.85 3.43
C ILE A 26 23.43 -9.93 4.95
N HIS A 27 22.57 -10.83 5.43
CA HIS A 27 22.33 -11.05 6.86
C HIS A 27 21.89 -12.48 7.13
N GLN A 28 22.27 -13.02 8.29
CA GLN A 28 21.77 -14.30 8.77
C GLN A 28 21.60 -14.26 10.28
N ASN A 29 20.50 -14.80 10.78
CA ASN A 29 20.26 -14.95 12.22
C ASN A 29 19.46 -16.22 12.51
N GLN A 30 19.68 -16.78 13.70
CA GLN A 30 18.94 -17.93 14.21
C GLN A 30 17.80 -17.46 15.11
N LEU A 31 16.65 -18.12 15.01
CA LEU A 31 15.47 -17.84 15.83
C LEU A 31 15.37 -18.80 17.02
N ASP A 32 14.59 -18.40 18.03
CA ASP A 32 14.25 -19.26 19.17
C ASP A 32 13.04 -20.18 18.91
N PHE A 33 12.48 -20.12 17.70
CA PHE A 33 11.29 -20.86 17.29
C PHE A 33 11.40 -21.44 15.86
N VAL A 34 10.47 -22.32 15.49
CA VAL A 34 10.32 -22.85 14.13
C VAL A 34 9.39 -21.95 13.33
N ILE A 35 9.87 -21.44 12.19
CA ILE A 35 9.03 -20.67 11.27
C ILE A 35 8.08 -21.62 10.55
N LEU A 36 6.80 -21.29 10.60
CA LEU A 36 5.74 -21.94 9.84
C LEU A 36 5.47 -21.19 8.53
N GLN A 37 5.54 -19.86 8.57
CA GLN A 37 5.32 -19.01 7.40
C GLN A 37 6.11 -17.70 7.51
N LEU A 38 6.65 -17.25 6.37
CA LEU A 38 7.26 -15.93 6.23
C LEU A 38 6.34 -15.02 5.42
N MET A 39 6.28 -13.77 5.83
CA MET A 39 5.57 -12.69 5.16
C MET A 39 6.56 -11.53 4.99
N SER A 40 6.46 -10.81 3.89
CA SER A 40 7.24 -9.59 3.69
C SER A 40 6.33 -8.50 3.17
N ASN A 41 6.50 -7.30 3.70
CA ASN A 41 5.93 -6.09 3.17
C ASN A 41 6.92 -5.49 2.16
N GLU A 42 6.61 -5.57 0.88
CA GLU A 42 7.54 -5.09 -0.13
C GLU A 42 7.70 -3.57 -0.13
N LYS A 43 6.67 -2.80 0.19
CA LYS A 43 6.75 -1.32 0.20
C LYS A 43 7.77 -0.82 1.22
N TYR A 44 7.67 -1.31 2.46
CA TYR A 44 8.53 -0.85 3.55
C TYR A 44 9.74 -1.73 3.84
N GLY A 45 9.78 -2.91 3.20
CA GLY A 45 10.82 -3.91 3.38
C GLY A 45 10.69 -4.73 4.67
N ASP A 46 9.55 -4.65 5.36
CA ASP A 46 9.35 -5.36 6.61
C ASP A 46 9.26 -6.87 6.35
N VAL A 47 9.82 -7.67 7.26
CA VAL A 47 9.75 -9.12 7.22
C VAL A 47 9.18 -9.60 8.54
N THR A 48 8.12 -10.41 8.46
CA THR A 48 7.41 -10.98 9.60
C THR A 48 7.33 -12.50 9.44
N ALA A 49 7.23 -13.22 10.56
CA ALA A 49 7.09 -14.66 10.57
C ALA A 49 5.96 -15.10 11.49
N VAL A 50 5.33 -16.21 11.11
CA VAL A 50 4.44 -16.98 11.97
C VAL A 50 5.21 -18.19 12.49
N GLY A 51 5.13 -18.47 13.78
CA GLY A 51 5.73 -19.68 14.34
C GLY A 51 5.32 -20.01 15.76
N TYR A 52 5.67 -21.20 16.22
CA TYR A 52 5.38 -21.68 17.57
C TYR A 52 6.53 -21.34 18.53
N ARG A 53 6.28 -20.42 19.47
CA ARG A 53 7.26 -19.87 20.41
C ARG A 53 6.69 -19.93 21.83
N GLN A 54 7.50 -20.39 22.80
CA GLN A 54 7.13 -20.40 24.23
C GLN A 54 5.78 -21.06 24.58
N GLY A 55 5.33 -22.05 23.81
CA GLY A 55 4.07 -22.74 24.09
C GLY A 55 2.87 -22.24 23.31
N VAL A 56 3.01 -21.14 22.56
CA VAL A 56 1.94 -20.47 21.82
C VAL A 56 2.36 -20.17 20.37
N GLN A 57 1.40 -20.02 19.46
CA GLN A 57 1.67 -19.51 18.11
C GLN A 57 1.67 -17.98 18.12
N GLN A 58 2.64 -17.37 17.43
CA GLN A 58 2.80 -15.91 17.40
C GLN A 58 3.17 -15.44 16.00
N ILE A 59 2.71 -14.23 15.65
CA ILE A 59 3.25 -13.44 14.55
C ILE A 59 4.30 -12.50 15.13
N VAL A 60 5.52 -12.55 14.61
CA VAL A 60 6.61 -11.68 15.05
C VAL A 60 7.21 -10.91 13.89
N ARG A 61 7.58 -9.65 14.13
CA ARG A 61 8.40 -8.87 13.20
C ARG A 61 9.86 -9.24 13.36
N LEU A 62 10.51 -9.55 12.24
CA LEU A 62 11.86 -10.07 12.20
C LEU A 62 12.89 -9.00 11.88
N ALA A 63 12.68 -8.32 10.76
CA ALA A 63 13.64 -7.40 10.19
C ALA A 63 12.96 -6.39 9.27
N ARG A 64 13.73 -5.39 8.86
CA ARG A 64 13.40 -4.47 7.77
C ARG A 64 14.55 -4.44 6.76
N VAL A 65 14.24 -4.63 5.49
CA VAL A 65 15.18 -4.59 4.37
C VAL A 65 15.04 -3.28 3.63
N TYR A 66 16.08 -2.46 3.60
CA TYR A 66 16.06 -1.16 2.93
C TYR A 66 17.30 -0.98 2.05
N ARG A 67 17.23 -0.11 1.03
CA ARG A 67 18.41 0.29 0.25
C ARG A 67 19.06 1.48 0.97
N SER A 68 20.33 1.34 1.33
CA SER A 68 21.12 2.46 1.85
C SER A 68 21.50 3.38 0.70
N VAL A 69 21.05 4.63 0.74
CA VAL A 69 21.33 5.64 -0.30
C VAL A 69 22.82 6.01 -0.33
N LEU A 70 23.49 6.01 0.83
CA LEU A 70 24.91 6.38 0.93
C LEU A 70 25.86 5.33 0.34
N GLU A 71 25.49 4.06 0.42
CA GLU A 71 26.35 2.94 0.02
C GLU A 71 25.86 2.22 -1.23
N ASP A 72 24.73 2.67 -1.76
CA ASP A 72 23.99 2.07 -2.86
C ASP A 72 23.79 0.55 -2.75
N ARG A 73 23.54 0.06 -1.52
CA ARG A 73 23.42 -1.38 -1.22
C ARG A 73 22.24 -1.69 -0.32
N LYS A 74 21.67 -2.88 -0.49
CA LYS A 74 20.62 -3.38 0.41
C LYS A 74 21.21 -3.71 1.78
N ARG A 75 20.54 -3.24 2.84
CA ARG A 75 20.86 -3.52 4.24
C ARG A 75 19.67 -4.15 4.93
N VAL A 76 19.96 -4.91 5.98
CA VAL A 76 18.97 -5.55 6.84
C VAL A 76 19.09 -4.93 8.23
N GLU A 77 18.05 -4.23 8.66
CA GLU A 77 17.86 -3.85 10.04
C GLU A 77 17.18 -5.01 10.76
N TRP A 78 17.91 -5.66 11.66
CA TRP A 78 17.36 -6.75 12.47
C TRP A 78 16.63 -6.18 13.68
N ILE A 79 15.32 -6.43 13.76
CA ILE A 79 14.44 -5.85 14.78
C ILE A 79 14.17 -6.87 15.89
N TYR A 80 14.06 -8.15 15.53
CA TYR A 80 13.64 -9.21 16.44
C TYR A 80 14.61 -9.49 17.59
N ARG A 81 14.07 -9.54 18.81
CA ARG A 81 14.84 -9.86 20.01
C ARG A 81 14.40 -11.19 20.64
N VAL A 82 15.40 -12.01 20.94
CA VAL A 82 15.20 -13.28 21.65
C VAL A 82 14.88 -12.98 23.11
N GLY A 83 13.77 -13.52 23.63
CA GLY A 83 13.35 -13.35 25.01
C GLY A 83 12.53 -12.09 25.34
N GLU A 84 12.46 -11.10 24.43
CA GLU A 84 11.53 -9.98 24.58
C GLU A 84 10.16 -10.35 23.96
N PRO A 85 9.03 -10.01 24.61
CA PRO A 85 7.71 -10.09 24.01
C PRO A 85 7.57 -8.94 22.99
N ASP A 86 8.24 -9.06 21.84
CA ASP A 86 8.19 -8.01 20.83
C ASP A 86 6.85 -7.96 20.11
N GLN A 87 6.36 -6.72 20.04
CA GLN A 87 5.12 -6.17 19.47
C GLN A 87 4.53 -6.98 18.30
N SER A 88 3.47 -7.73 18.66
CA SER A 88 2.53 -8.41 17.79
C SER A 88 1.67 -7.38 17.00
N ILE A 89 1.26 -7.76 15.79
CA ILE A 89 0.89 -6.81 14.71
C ILE A 89 -0.62 -6.79 14.36
N VAL A 90 -1.50 -7.42 15.14
CA VAL A 90 -2.95 -7.51 14.83
C VAL A 90 -3.77 -7.32 16.11
N SER A 91 -5.08 -7.03 16.06
CA SER A 91 -5.92 -6.82 17.25
C SER A 91 -6.76 -8.05 17.66
N LYS A 92 -7.09 -8.11 18.95
CA LYS A 92 -7.85 -9.19 19.63
C LYS A 92 -9.29 -9.41 19.11
N GLU A 93 -9.85 -8.46 18.38
CA GLU A 93 -11.24 -8.48 17.93
C GLU A 93 -11.46 -9.35 16.68
N GLN A 94 -10.39 -9.78 16.01
CA GLN A 94 -10.50 -10.42 14.68
C GLN A 94 -10.57 -11.96 14.71
N PHE A 95 -10.29 -12.65 15.83
CA PHE A 95 -10.19 -14.11 15.82
C PHE A 95 -10.68 -14.76 17.12
N GLY A 96 -11.86 -15.41 17.06
CA GLY A 96 -12.28 -16.41 18.04
C GLY A 96 -11.49 -17.70 17.91
N ASP A 97 -11.72 -18.68 18.78
CA ASP A 97 -11.00 -19.96 18.88
C ASP A 97 -10.82 -20.69 17.52
N LEU A 98 -9.69 -20.46 16.86
CA LEU A 98 -9.45 -20.93 15.50
C LEU A 98 -8.23 -21.84 15.40
N TRP A 99 -8.46 -22.99 14.79
CA TRP A 99 -7.42 -23.92 14.39
C TRP A 99 -6.98 -23.56 12.98
N ILE A 100 -5.80 -22.96 12.88
CA ILE A 100 -5.28 -22.37 11.65
C ILE A 100 -4.33 -23.37 10.98
N HIS A 101 -4.61 -23.73 9.73
CA HIS A 101 -3.63 -24.34 8.83
C HIS A 101 -3.02 -23.23 7.95
N PRO A 102 -1.76 -22.81 8.13
CA PRO A 102 -1.15 -21.80 7.29
C PRO A 102 -1.09 -22.27 5.82
N GLY A 103 -1.36 -21.35 4.92
CA GLY A 103 -1.35 -21.51 3.47
C GLY A 103 -0.31 -20.59 2.83
N LEU A 104 -0.59 -20.12 1.62
CA LEU A 104 0.30 -19.20 0.90
C LEU A 104 0.40 -17.83 1.60
N ALA A 105 1.53 -17.16 1.43
CA ALA A 105 1.70 -15.75 1.77
C ALA A 105 1.72 -14.93 0.47
N CYS A 106 0.94 -13.86 0.39
CA CYS A 106 1.11 -12.84 -0.64
C CYS A 106 1.26 -11.46 -0.01
N SER A 107 1.96 -10.58 -0.71
CA SER A 107 2.11 -9.18 -0.34
C SER A 107 1.61 -8.33 -1.50
N ASP A 108 0.77 -7.36 -1.18
CA ASP A 108 0.35 -6.31 -2.09
C ASP A 108 1.08 -5.01 -1.74
N HIS A 109 1.93 -4.57 -2.66
CA HIS A 109 2.78 -3.40 -2.45
C HIS A 109 2.04 -2.07 -2.65
N LEU A 110 0.95 -2.05 -3.42
CA LEU A 110 0.15 -0.85 -3.68
C LEU A 110 -0.70 -0.50 -2.45
N PHE A 111 -1.31 -1.50 -1.83
CA PHE A 111 -2.20 -1.30 -0.68
C PHE A 111 -1.51 -1.51 0.68
N ASN A 112 -0.21 -1.81 0.70
CA ASN A 112 0.56 -2.01 1.94
C ASN A 112 0.00 -3.13 2.83
N LYS A 113 -0.53 -4.19 2.20
CA LYS A 113 -1.21 -5.29 2.88
C LYS A 113 -0.47 -6.58 2.62
N SER A 114 -0.41 -7.44 3.62
CA SER A 114 -0.02 -8.84 3.43
C SER A 114 -1.20 -9.73 3.72
N PHE A 115 -1.26 -10.88 3.07
CA PHE A 115 -2.34 -11.81 3.29
C PHE A 115 -1.82 -13.20 3.67
N LEU A 116 -2.54 -13.80 4.59
CA LEU A 116 -2.38 -15.16 5.07
C LEU A 116 -3.54 -15.99 4.53
N PHE A 117 -3.25 -16.95 3.66
CA PHE A 117 -4.22 -18.01 3.40
C PHE A 117 -4.20 -18.98 4.57
N TYR A 118 -5.37 -19.43 5.01
CA TYR A 118 -5.47 -20.45 6.04
C TYR A 118 -6.71 -21.32 5.89
N ARG A 119 -6.70 -22.54 6.42
CA ARG A 119 -7.94 -23.31 6.61
C ARG A 119 -8.37 -23.24 8.06
N ASN A 120 -9.64 -22.96 8.27
CA ASN A 120 -10.31 -23.02 9.56
C ASN A 120 -11.06 -24.35 9.64
N TYR A 121 -10.74 -25.17 10.64
CA TYR A 121 -11.45 -26.43 10.90
C TYR A 121 -11.89 -26.52 12.36
N SER A 122 -13.00 -27.21 12.60
CA SER A 122 -13.52 -27.46 13.95
C SER A 122 -12.71 -28.55 14.64
N ASN A 123 -12.50 -28.43 15.96
CA ASN A 123 -11.92 -29.47 16.81
C ASN A 123 -12.97 -30.44 17.37
N ASP A 124 -14.12 -30.54 16.71
CA ASP A 124 -15.11 -31.55 17.05
C ASP A 124 -14.50 -32.92 16.79
N TYR A 125 -13.98 -33.55 17.86
CA TYR A 125 -13.34 -34.86 17.85
C TYR A 125 -14.28 -35.98 17.33
N LEU A 126 -15.57 -35.68 17.21
CA LEU A 126 -16.59 -36.55 16.62
C LEU A 126 -16.66 -36.43 15.09
N GLN A 127 -16.14 -35.34 14.50
CA GLN A 127 -16.10 -35.14 13.05
C GLN A 127 -14.70 -35.44 12.51
N ASN A 128 -14.54 -36.66 12.03
CA ASN A 128 -13.30 -37.19 11.46
C ASN A 128 -13.03 -36.61 10.04
N ARG A 129 -12.96 -35.28 9.90
CA ARG A 129 -12.69 -34.60 8.62
C ARG A 129 -11.23 -34.24 8.50
N THR A 130 -10.61 -34.58 7.38
CA THR A 130 -9.19 -34.25 7.13
C THR A 130 -9.05 -32.76 6.80
N PRO A 131 -7.97 -32.07 7.25
CA PRO A 131 -7.77 -30.63 7.01
C PRO A 131 -7.86 -30.20 5.53
N SER A 132 -7.59 -31.12 4.59
CA SER A 132 -7.71 -30.92 3.14
C SER A 132 -9.12 -30.66 2.64
N GLN A 133 -10.15 -31.02 3.41
CA GLN A 133 -11.56 -30.91 3.02
C GLN A 133 -12.19 -29.55 3.38
N TYR A 134 -11.46 -28.71 4.12
CA TYR A 134 -11.91 -27.37 4.49
C TYR A 134 -11.51 -26.34 3.43
N SER A 135 -12.41 -25.38 3.16
CA SER A 135 -12.13 -24.27 2.25
C SER A 135 -10.96 -23.41 2.77
N MET A 136 -10.07 -23.01 1.87
CA MET A 136 -9.09 -21.98 2.19
C MET A 136 -9.81 -20.64 2.40
N LYS A 137 -9.43 -19.93 3.45
CA LYS A 137 -9.84 -18.59 3.81
C LYS A 137 -8.65 -17.65 3.64
N LEU A 138 -8.93 -16.38 3.38
CA LEU A 138 -7.94 -15.32 3.28
C LEU A 138 -8.05 -14.43 4.52
N MET A 139 -6.91 -14.05 5.09
CA MET A 139 -6.80 -13.07 6.18
C MET A 139 -5.86 -11.96 5.76
N GLU A 140 -6.29 -10.73 5.90
CA GLU A 140 -5.41 -9.56 5.81
C GLU A 140 -4.60 -9.42 7.11
N VAL A 141 -3.31 -9.16 6.97
CA VAL A 141 -2.36 -8.92 8.06
C VAL A 141 -1.72 -7.55 7.83
N GLY A 142 -2.15 -6.56 8.62
CA GLY A 142 -1.64 -5.19 8.53
C GLY A 142 -0.30 -5.04 9.26
N ILE A 143 0.83 -5.03 8.54
CA ILE A 143 2.19 -5.15 9.13
C ILE A 143 2.67 -3.90 9.93
N ARG A 144 1.92 -2.77 9.95
CA ARG A 144 2.46 -1.45 10.36
C ARG A 144 1.62 -0.61 11.34
N GLY A 145 0.77 -1.19 12.18
CA GLY A 145 -0.01 -0.45 13.19
C GLY A 145 0.37 -0.77 14.65
N ASP A 146 0.27 0.23 15.54
CA ASP A 146 0.30 0.05 17.00
C ASP A 146 -1.03 -0.55 17.46
N LEU A 147 -1.14 -1.88 17.47
CA LEU A 147 -2.34 -2.58 17.91
C LEU A 147 -1.99 -3.64 18.95
N ALA A 148 -2.88 -3.79 19.93
CA ALA A 148 -2.71 -4.61 21.12
C ALA A 148 -2.34 -6.08 20.82
N PRO A 149 -1.58 -6.76 21.69
CA PRO A 149 -1.06 -8.11 21.46
C PRO A 149 -2.14 -9.14 21.06
N VAL A 150 -1.88 -9.93 20.02
CA VAL A 150 -2.64 -11.15 19.72
C VAL A 150 -1.88 -12.35 20.24
N ASP A 151 -2.29 -12.83 21.40
CA ASP A 151 -2.06 -14.22 21.75
C ASP A 151 -3.06 -15.07 20.96
N TRP A 152 -2.56 -15.90 20.05
CA TRP A 152 -3.38 -16.88 19.32
C TRP A 152 -3.94 -17.98 20.23
N CYS A 153 -3.47 -18.04 21.48
CA CYS A 153 -3.90 -18.99 22.48
C CYS A 153 -4.15 -18.27 23.81
N ASN A 154 -5.33 -18.48 24.39
CA ASN A 154 -5.62 -18.07 25.76
C ASN A 154 -4.85 -18.97 26.75
N GLN A 155 -4.12 -18.37 27.71
CA GLN A 155 -3.47 -19.07 28.83
C GLN A 155 -4.44 -19.89 29.68
N GLU A 156 -5.72 -19.52 29.70
CA GLU A 156 -6.77 -20.12 30.54
C GLU A 156 -7.38 -21.41 29.95
N TYR A 157 -7.32 -21.61 28.62
CA TYR A 157 -7.92 -22.76 27.93
C TYR A 157 -6.90 -23.70 27.27
N GLY A 158 -5.62 -23.35 27.29
CA GLY A 158 -4.55 -24.11 26.65
C GLY A 158 -4.60 -24.02 25.12
N CYS A 159 -3.44 -24.13 24.47
CA CYS A 159 -3.40 -24.35 23.03
C CYS A 159 -3.85 -25.78 22.70
N ASN A 160 -5.12 -26.10 22.85
CA ASN A 160 -5.69 -27.18 22.06
C ASN A 160 -5.80 -26.60 20.65
N GLY A 161 -4.74 -26.78 19.85
CA GLY A 161 -4.56 -26.01 18.61
C GLY A 161 -3.29 -26.32 17.84
N THR A 162 -2.74 -27.55 17.90
CA THR A 162 -1.44 -27.82 17.25
C THR A 162 -1.59 -28.01 15.73
N ILE A 163 -0.81 -27.25 14.96
CA ILE A 163 -0.51 -27.58 13.57
C ILE A 163 0.23 -28.92 13.58
N ASN A 164 -0.25 -29.88 12.80
CA ASN A 164 0.42 -31.16 12.65
C ASN A 164 1.75 -30.98 11.91
N TYR A 165 2.85 -30.99 12.67
CA TYR A 165 4.23 -30.84 12.21
C TYR A 165 4.71 -31.88 11.18
N ARG A 166 3.93 -32.93 10.91
CA ARG A 166 4.27 -33.98 9.95
C ARG A 166 3.89 -33.64 8.50
N ILE A 167 3.19 -32.53 8.27
CA ILE A 167 2.74 -32.15 6.94
C ILE A 167 3.87 -31.32 6.29
N PRO A 168 4.52 -31.81 5.21
CA PRO A 168 5.51 -31.04 4.49
C PRO A 168 4.85 -29.79 3.89
N PHE A 169 5.34 -28.62 4.30
CA PHE A 169 4.87 -27.34 3.79
C PHE A 169 5.89 -26.79 2.79
N ALA A 170 5.40 -26.36 1.63
CA ALA A 170 6.15 -25.55 0.69
C ALA A 170 5.65 -24.11 0.80
N GLY A 171 6.46 -23.25 1.39
CA GLY A 171 6.22 -21.80 1.38
C GLY A 171 6.41 -21.28 -0.03
N LEU A 172 5.35 -21.25 -0.84
CA LEU A 172 5.35 -20.52 -2.09
C LEU A 172 5.16 -19.04 -1.75
N PHE A 173 6.25 -18.29 -1.90
CA PHE A 173 6.28 -16.84 -1.80
C PHE A 173 6.08 -16.28 -3.20
N ASN A 174 4.95 -15.61 -3.45
CA ASN A 174 4.77 -14.87 -4.68
C ASN A 174 5.27 -13.44 -4.45
N LYS A 175 6.33 -13.07 -5.16
CA LYS A 175 6.89 -11.73 -5.17
C LYS A 175 6.16 -10.94 -6.26
N GLU A 176 5.45 -9.89 -5.91
CA GLU A 176 4.93 -8.98 -6.93
C GLU A 176 6.05 -8.06 -7.42
N PRO A 177 6.08 -7.68 -8.71
CA PRO A 177 6.99 -6.64 -9.17
C PRO A 177 6.66 -5.34 -8.43
N ARG A 178 7.64 -4.77 -7.73
CA ARG A 178 7.51 -3.43 -7.13
C ARG A 178 7.30 -2.42 -8.25
N ILE A 179 6.12 -1.82 -8.32
CA ILE A 179 5.89 -0.62 -9.10
C ILE A 179 6.04 0.56 -8.14
N PRO A 180 7.02 1.46 -8.32
CA PRO A 180 7.24 2.64 -7.47
C PRO A 180 6.13 3.71 -7.56
N LEU A 181 4.95 3.33 -8.07
CA LEU A 181 3.73 4.14 -8.15
C LEU A 181 2.92 4.00 -6.85
N SER A 182 3.59 4.16 -5.71
CA SER A 182 3.05 3.90 -4.37
C SER A 182 2.41 5.12 -3.71
N LEU A 183 2.59 6.32 -4.27
CA LEU A 183 1.86 7.51 -3.86
C LEU A 183 0.47 7.48 -4.51
N ALA A 184 -0.56 7.79 -3.74
CA ALA A 184 -1.89 7.93 -4.32
C ALA A 184 -1.90 9.08 -5.35
N ALA A 185 -2.61 8.88 -6.45
CA ALA A 185 -2.84 9.93 -7.44
C ALA A 185 -3.61 11.10 -6.81
N PRO A 186 -3.37 12.36 -7.25
CA PRO A 186 -4.22 13.47 -6.86
C PRO A 186 -5.65 13.22 -7.33
N THR A 187 -6.61 13.58 -6.49
CA THR A 187 -8.04 13.47 -6.82
C THR A 187 -8.69 14.83 -6.72
N LEU A 188 -9.53 15.15 -7.69
CA LEU A 188 -10.28 16.41 -7.70
C LEU A 188 -11.45 16.28 -6.72
N ILE A 189 -11.42 17.07 -5.64
CA ILE A 189 -12.39 16.97 -4.53
C ILE A 189 -13.45 18.05 -4.55
N SER A 190 -13.20 19.16 -5.25
CA SER A 190 -14.24 20.16 -5.47
C SER A 190 -13.98 20.99 -6.72
N ALA A 191 -15.05 21.33 -7.42
CA ALA A 191 -15.11 22.42 -8.37
C ALA A 191 -16.27 23.33 -7.98
N ARG A 192 -16.01 24.64 -7.79
CA ARG A 192 -17.04 25.57 -7.29
C ARG A 192 -16.98 26.90 -8.00
N PHE A 193 -18.14 27.48 -8.31
CA PHE A 193 -18.19 28.87 -8.75
C PHE A 193 -17.75 29.83 -7.65
N GLY A 194 -17.06 30.89 -8.04
CA GLY A 194 -16.91 32.09 -7.21
C GLY A 194 -18.26 32.82 -7.06
N MET A 195 -18.39 33.67 -6.04
CA MET A 195 -19.65 34.39 -5.78
C MET A 195 -20.12 35.24 -6.97
N GLU A 196 -19.19 35.74 -7.78
CA GLU A 196 -19.46 36.57 -8.95
C GLU A 196 -19.72 35.74 -10.22
N ALA A 197 -19.61 34.41 -10.14
CA ALA A 197 -19.73 33.45 -11.26
C ALA A 197 -18.75 33.71 -12.43
N VAL A 198 -17.66 34.46 -12.21
CA VAL A 198 -16.61 34.71 -13.20
C VAL A 198 -15.48 33.67 -13.12
N THR A 199 -15.41 32.94 -12.01
CA THR A 199 -14.34 31.96 -11.78
C THR A 199 -14.88 30.64 -11.25
N ILE A 200 -14.18 29.56 -11.55
CA ILE A 200 -14.36 28.25 -10.91
C ILE A 200 -13.07 27.88 -10.18
N MET A 201 -13.19 27.51 -8.92
CA MET A 201 -12.08 26.99 -8.11
C MET A 201 -12.12 25.48 -8.10
N ALA A 202 -11.12 24.86 -8.72
CA ALA A 202 -10.89 23.42 -8.75
C ALA A 202 -9.81 23.06 -7.72
N ILE A 203 -10.14 22.22 -6.73
CA ILE A 203 -9.29 21.88 -5.60
C ILE A 203 -9.03 20.37 -5.58
N PHE A 204 -7.77 20.00 -5.38
CA PHE A 204 -7.31 18.64 -5.23
C PHE A 204 -7.19 18.24 -3.76
N ASP A 205 -7.23 16.94 -3.47
CA ASP A 205 -7.01 16.40 -2.12
C ASP A 205 -5.58 16.59 -1.60
N ARG A 206 -4.64 16.96 -2.48
CA ARG A 206 -3.21 17.04 -2.18
C ARG A 206 -2.48 18.00 -3.13
N SER A 207 -1.29 18.41 -2.71
CA SER A 207 -0.35 19.18 -3.52
C SER A 207 0.11 18.40 -4.76
N THR A 208 0.15 19.10 -5.89
CA THR A 208 0.48 18.55 -7.20
C THR A 208 1.78 19.14 -7.74
N LEU A 209 2.30 18.56 -8.82
CA LEU A 209 3.44 19.09 -9.59
C LEU A 209 3.10 20.29 -10.48
N ARG A 210 1.90 20.88 -10.34
CA ARG A 210 1.42 22.01 -11.16
C ARG A 210 1.54 21.78 -12.68
N GLY A 211 1.29 20.55 -13.12
CA GLY A 211 1.39 20.16 -14.53
C GLY A 211 2.80 19.76 -15.00
N ALA A 212 3.83 19.80 -14.12
CA ALA A 212 5.14 19.27 -14.49
C ALA A 212 5.07 17.75 -14.70
N LEU A 213 5.66 17.28 -15.79
CA LEU A 213 5.54 15.91 -16.25
C LEU A 213 6.70 15.03 -15.75
N PRO A 214 6.40 13.81 -15.27
CA PRO A 214 7.41 12.79 -15.08
C PRO A 214 7.97 12.33 -16.43
N VAL A 215 9.29 12.13 -16.48
CA VAL A 215 10.00 11.62 -17.67
C VAL A 215 10.62 10.28 -17.32
N ASP A 216 10.31 9.28 -18.14
CA ASP A 216 10.97 7.99 -18.16
C ASP A 216 12.07 8.04 -19.23
N THR A 217 13.32 7.88 -18.81
CA THR A 217 14.49 7.94 -19.70
C THR A 217 14.96 6.56 -20.16
N ASN A 218 14.45 5.50 -19.54
CA ASN A 218 14.92 4.13 -19.74
C ASN A 218 13.82 3.18 -20.31
N ASN A 219 12.60 3.70 -20.45
CA ASN A 219 11.41 3.06 -21.03
C ASN A 219 10.92 1.85 -20.23
N ASP A 220 11.01 1.90 -18.90
CA ASP A 220 10.50 0.88 -17.96
C ASP A 220 9.15 1.24 -17.31
N ILE A 221 8.47 2.30 -17.78
CA ILE A 221 7.19 2.84 -17.29
C ILE A 221 7.35 3.61 -15.97
N VAL A 222 8.49 3.53 -15.30
CA VAL A 222 8.75 4.26 -14.06
C VAL A 222 9.38 5.61 -14.38
N PRO A 223 8.84 6.71 -13.82
CA PRO A 223 9.49 8.00 -13.91
C PRO A 223 10.90 7.99 -13.29
N ASP A 224 11.90 8.45 -14.03
CA ASP A 224 13.27 8.64 -13.53
C ASP A 224 13.45 10.06 -12.97
N LEU A 225 12.86 11.06 -13.63
CA LEU A 225 13.03 12.47 -13.32
C LEU A 225 11.75 13.26 -13.59
N ILE A 226 11.70 14.50 -13.08
CA ILE A 226 10.59 15.42 -13.33
C ILE A 226 11.10 16.53 -14.25
N ASP A 227 10.40 16.77 -15.35
CA ASP A 227 10.62 17.94 -16.17
C ASP A 227 9.85 19.15 -15.60
N TYR A 228 10.51 19.88 -14.71
CA TYR A 228 9.98 21.15 -14.19
C TYR A 228 9.86 22.26 -15.26
N GLY A 229 10.44 22.08 -16.45
CA GLY A 229 10.25 23.00 -17.58
C GLY A 229 8.83 22.96 -18.16
N SER A 230 8.16 21.82 -18.03
CA SER A 230 6.75 21.65 -18.42
C SER A 230 5.76 22.20 -17.39
N GLN A 231 6.25 22.75 -16.28
CA GLN A 231 5.39 23.29 -15.22
C GLN A 231 4.58 24.49 -15.72
N LEU A 232 3.27 24.43 -15.53
CA LEU A 232 2.36 25.48 -15.93
C LEU A 232 2.45 26.63 -14.93
N SER A 233 2.91 27.79 -15.38
CA SER A 233 3.09 28.99 -14.55
C SER A 233 2.38 30.18 -15.17
N GLY A 234 1.88 31.08 -14.31
CA GLY A 234 1.06 32.21 -14.77
C GLY A 234 -0.32 31.77 -15.28
N LEU A 235 -0.81 32.47 -16.30
CA LEU A 235 -2.05 32.17 -17.00
C LEU A 235 -1.75 31.27 -18.21
N TRP A 236 -2.50 30.18 -18.34
CA TRP A 236 -2.31 29.17 -19.38
C TRP A 236 -3.66 28.63 -19.88
N ASP A 237 -3.61 27.85 -20.95
CA ASP A 237 -4.78 27.23 -21.58
C ASP A 237 -5.32 26.06 -20.74
N CYS A 238 -6.56 26.18 -20.27
CA CYS A 238 -7.23 25.13 -19.50
C CYS A 238 -7.22 23.75 -20.16
N GLY A 239 -7.13 23.65 -21.50
CA GLY A 239 -7.02 22.38 -22.23
C GLY A 239 -5.72 21.60 -21.98
N GLU A 240 -4.70 22.19 -21.36
CA GLU A 240 -3.52 21.46 -20.92
C GLU A 240 -3.82 20.49 -19.77
N ILE A 241 -4.85 20.76 -18.96
CA ILE A 241 -5.20 19.96 -17.77
C ILE A 241 -6.60 19.36 -17.86
N PHE A 242 -7.55 20.04 -18.48
CA PHE A 242 -8.93 19.57 -18.61
C PHE A 242 -9.14 18.93 -19.99
N ASP A 243 -10.05 17.97 -20.06
CA ASP A 243 -10.35 17.29 -21.32
C ASP A 243 -11.14 18.18 -22.30
N GLU A 244 -11.23 17.75 -23.56
CA GLU A 244 -11.89 18.52 -24.62
C GLU A 244 -13.37 18.81 -24.30
N ALA A 245 -14.06 17.86 -23.66
CA ALA A 245 -15.46 18.02 -23.27
C ALA A 245 -15.63 19.13 -22.21
N THR A 246 -14.73 19.19 -21.23
CA THR A 246 -14.70 20.24 -20.22
C THR A 246 -14.37 21.60 -20.82
N VAL A 247 -13.37 21.67 -21.69
CA VAL A 247 -12.99 22.91 -22.36
C VAL A 247 -14.15 23.46 -23.20
N ALA A 248 -14.93 22.59 -23.85
CA ALA A 248 -16.11 23.00 -24.59
C ALA A 248 -17.15 23.72 -23.70
N LEU A 249 -17.30 23.33 -22.43
CA LEU A 249 -18.20 23.96 -21.47
C LEU A 249 -17.62 25.27 -20.88
N LEU A 250 -16.33 25.27 -20.57
CA LEU A 250 -15.64 26.42 -19.97
C LEU A 250 -15.50 27.59 -20.95
N GLY A 251 -15.40 27.28 -22.25
CA GLY A 251 -15.18 28.25 -23.32
C GLY A 251 -13.79 28.12 -23.94
N LYS A 252 -13.60 28.79 -25.08
CA LYS A 252 -12.35 28.70 -25.84
C LYS A 252 -11.18 29.39 -25.11
N PRO A 253 -9.97 28.84 -25.18
CA PRO A 253 -8.76 29.50 -24.70
C PRO A 253 -8.24 30.55 -25.68
N PRO A 254 -7.36 31.47 -25.24
CA PRO A 254 -6.67 32.41 -26.11
C PRO A 254 -5.89 31.69 -27.23
N PRO A 255 -5.85 32.23 -28.47
CA PRO A 255 -6.29 33.58 -28.86
C PRO A 255 -7.78 33.71 -29.20
N ASP A 256 -8.52 32.60 -29.29
CA ASP A 256 -9.90 32.57 -29.82
C ASP A 256 -10.98 32.74 -28.74
N GLY A 257 -10.59 32.92 -27.47
CA GLY A 257 -11.48 33.18 -26.35
C GLY A 257 -10.75 33.79 -25.14
N GLU A 258 -11.48 33.94 -24.03
CA GLU A 258 -10.99 34.60 -22.80
C GLU A 258 -10.73 33.61 -21.65
N THR A 259 -10.95 32.30 -21.88
CA THR A 259 -10.86 31.27 -20.84
C THR A 259 -9.40 30.99 -20.49
N THR A 260 -9.03 31.19 -19.23
CA THR A 260 -7.64 30.94 -18.78
C THR A 260 -7.62 30.24 -17.45
N CYS A 261 -6.60 29.42 -17.24
CA CYS A 261 -6.37 28.74 -15.98
C CYS A 261 -5.08 29.21 -15.34
N GLN A 262 -5.05 29.23 -14.01
CA GLN A 262 -3.85 29.49 -13.24
C GLN A 262 -3.83 28.67 -11.96
N TRP A 263 -2.63 28.36 -11.49
CA TRP A 263 -2.43 27.78 -10.17
C TRP A 263 -2.49 28.88 -9.12
N THR A 264 -3.44 28.80 -8.20
CA THR A 264 -3.49 29.69 -7.01
C THR A 264 -2.71 29.10 -5.83
N ALA A 265 -2.60 27.78 -5.77
CA ALA A 265 -1.81 27.03 -4.81
C ALA A 265 -1.29 25.73 -5.46
N ASP A 266 -0.51 24.92 -4.74
CA ASP A 266 -0.03 23.62 -5.26
C ASP A 266 -1.17 22.61 -5.48
N ASP A 267 -2.31 22.82 -4.84
CA ASP A 267 -3.48 21.95 -4.80
C ASP A 267 -4.73 22.63 -5.37
N ALA A 268 -4.62 23.83 -5.94
CA ALA A 268 -5.78 24.60 -6.40
C ALA A 268 -5.54 25.32 -7.73
N ILE A 269 -6.47 25.12 -8.65
CA ILE A 269 -6.55 25.80 -9.96
C ILE A 269 -7.73 26.77 -9.92
N GLN A 270 -7.48 28.00 -10.33
CA GLN A 270 -8.51 28.96 -10.66
C GLN A 270 -8.73 28.96 -12.17
N ILE A 271 -9.95 28.68 -12.57
CA ILE A 271 -10.44 28.79 -13.95
C ILE A 271 -11.13 30.14 -14.07
N ASN A 272 -10.63 31.00 -14.95
CA ASN A 272 -11.25 32.27 -15.30
C ASN A 272 -12.17 32.04 -16.51
N LEU A 273 -13.45 32.31 -16.32
CA LEU A 273 -14.46 32.14 -17.35
C LEU A 273 -14.59 33.40 -18.22
N PRO A 274 -14.90 33.24 -19.51
CA PRO A 274 -15.24 34.36 -20.41
C PRO A 274 -16.56 35.02 -20.00
N ARG A 275 -16.92 36.15 -20.60
CA ARG A 275 -18.24 36.78 -20.36
C ARG A 275 -19.44 35.91 -20.76
N GLN A 276 -19.24 35.02 -21.72
CA GLN A 276 -20.25 34.08 -22.21
C GLN A 276 -19.66 32.67 -22.11
N PHE A 277 -20.20 31.85 -21.23
CA PHE A 277 -19.81 30.46 -20.99
C PHE A 277 -21.07 29.59 -20.91
N ASP A 278 -20.90 28.29 -21.18
CA ASP A 278 -22.01 27.33 -21.22
C ASP A 278 -22.06 26.43 -19.97
N ILE A 279 -21.03 26.47 -19.12
CA ILE A 279 -20.97 25.65 -17.91
C ILE A 279 -21.99 26.07 -16.84
N GLU A 280 -22.77 25.11 -16.33
CA GLU A 280 -23.77 25.30 -15.29
C GLU A 280 -23.44 24.54 -13.99
N VAL A 281 -24.17 24.86 -12.91
CA VAL A 281 -24.09 24.09 -11.66
C VAL A 281 -24.67 22.71 -11.88
N GLY A 282 -23.90 21.67 -11.54
CA GLY A 282 -24.26 20.27 -11.77
C GLY A 282 -23.53 19.63 -12.96
N ASP A 283 -22.95 20.45 -13.84
CA ASP A 283 -22.10 19.96 -14.91
C ASP A 283 -20.80 19.38 -14.35
N SER A 284 -20.22 18.41 -15.07
CA SER A 284 -18.99 17.75 -14.65
C SER A 284 -17.80 18.28 -15.41
N ILE A 285 -16.72 18.60 -14.68
CA ILE A 285 -15.40 18.87 -15.26
C ILE A 285 -14.51 17.65 -15.09
N PHE A 286 -13.78 17.29 -16.14
CA PHE A 286 -12.92 16.11 -16.21
C PHE A 286 -11.49 16.51 -16.52
N LEU A 287 -10.56 15.79 -15.90
CA LEU A 287 -9.13 15.96 -16.11
C LEU A 287 -8.67 15.18 -17.34
N ASN A 288 -7.77 15.78 -18.10
CA ASN A 288 -7.01 15.11 -19.14
C ASN A 288 -6.08 14.08 -18.48
N PRO A 289 -6.07 12.81 -18.93
CA PRO A 289 -5.17 11.80 -18.40
C PRO A 289 -3.71 12.22 -18.53
N ASP A 290 -2.86 11.70 -17.63
CA ASP A 290 -1.40 11.84 -17.69
C ASP A 290 -0.84 13.26 -17.55
N ARG A 291 -1.61 14.19 -16.98
CA ARG A 291 -1.21 15.62 -16.83
C ARG A 291 -0.92 16.07 -15.41
N ILE A 292 -1.61 15.53 -14.41
CA ILE A 292 -1.49 15.98 -13.02
C ILE A 292 -0.94 14.85 -12.16
N TYR A 293 0.18 15.11 -11.47
CA TYR A 293 0.85 14.14 -10.60
C TYR A 293 1.06 14.74 -9.22
N THR A 294 1.19 13.88 -8.21
CA THR A 294 1.56 14.29 -6.85
C THR A 294 3.03 14.68 -6.82
N ILE A 295 3.39 15.62 -5.93
CA ILE A 295 4.79 15.88 -5.61
C ILE A 295 5.44 14.57 -5.15
N PRO A 296 6.46 14.04 -5.85
CA PRO A 296 7.04 12.75 -5.50
C PRO A 296 7.88 12.86 -4.23
N ARG A 297 8.30 11.70 -3.72
CA ARG A 297 9.26 11.59 -2.62
C ARG A 297 10.55 11.00 -3.18
N PRO A 298 11.48 11.83 -3.71
CA PRO A 298 12.68 11.32 -4.39
C PRO A 298 13.57 10.48 -3.47
N GLN A 299 13.60 10.81 -2.17
CA GLN A 299 14.38 10.07 -1.17
C GLN A 299 13.89 8.63 -0.97
N GLU A 300 12.61 8.38 -1.24
CA GLU A 300 11.97 7.07 -1.11
C GLU A 300 11.69 6.42 -2.47
N ASN A 301 12.07 7.09 -3.57
CA ASN A 301 11.77 6.72 -4.96
C ASN A 301 10.27 6.44 -5.21
N GLU A 302 9.41 7.25 -4.60
CA GLU A 302 7.95 7.11 -4.74
C GLU A 302 7.38 8.16 -5.68
N TYR A 303 6.59 7.68 -6.64
CA TYR A 303 5.83 8.47 -7.60
C TYR A 303 4.34 8.13 -7.46
N SER A 304 3.47 9.00 -7.97
CA SER A 304 2.05 8.70 -8.08
C SER A 304 1.69 8.37 -9.52
N MET A 305 0.60 7.63 -9.70
CA MET A 305 -0.13 7.66 -10.96
C MET A 305 -0.64 9.08 -11.24
N ALA A 306 -0.96 9.35 -12.50
CA ALA A 306 -1.65 10.57 -12.88
C ALA A 306 -3.04 10.64 -12.26
N ALA A 307 -3.50 11.86 -11.96
CA ALA A 307 -4.88 12.12 -11.60
C ALA A 307 -5.80 11.72 -12.75
N SER A 308 -6.98 11.25 -12.41
CA SER A 308 -8.00 10.87 -13.40
C SER A 308 -9.40 11.13 -12.85
N GLY A 309 -10.37 11.14 -13.76
CA GLY A 309 -11.77 11.36 -13.43
C GLY A 309 -12.16 12.84 -13.46
N GLY A 310 -13.28 13.14 -12.80
CA GLY A 310 -13.88 14.46 -12.82
C GLY A 310 -14.81 14.68 -11.63
N ILE A 311 -15.28 15.91 -11.49
CA ILE A 311 -16.19 16.31 -10.42
C ILE A 311 -17.28 17.24 -10.94
N GLN A 312 -18.42 17.20 -10.27
CA GLN A 312 -19.50 18.14 -10.53
C GLN A 312 -19.16 19.53 -9.99
N VAL A 313 -19.43 20.55 -10.79
CA VAL A 313 -19.37 21.94 -10.40
C VAL A 313 -20.53 22.23 -9.47
N SER A 314 -20.20 22.80 -8.32
CA SER A 314 -21.16 23.10 -7.25
C SER A 314 -21.26 24.59 -6.98
N LEU A 315 -22.27 24.95 -6.21
CA LEU A 315 -22.53 26.33 -5.81
C LEU A 315 -21.33 26.94 -5.05
N PRO A 316 -21.19 28.28 -5.07
CA PRO A 316 -20.24 28.97 -4.21
C PRO A 316 -20.47 28.61 -2.75
N PHE A 317 -19.40 28.63 -1.94
CA PHE A 317 -19.57 28.55 -0.49
C PHE A 317 -20.38 29.77 -0.02
N PRO A 318 -21.49 29.59 0.72
CA PRO A 318 -22.13 30.70 1.39
C PRO A 318 -21.19 31.23 2.48
N LEU A 319 -21.10 32.57 2.56
CA LEU A 319 -20.37 33.30 3.61
C LEU A 319 -20.91 32.98 5.02
#